data_AF-A0AAW9CXA0-F1
#
_entry.id   AF-A0AAW9CXA0-F1
#
_cell.length_a   1.000
_cell.length_b   1.000
_cell.length_c   1.000
_cell.angle_alpha   90.00
_cell.angle_beta   90.00
_cell.angle_gamma   90.00
#
_symmetry.space_group_name_H-M   'P 1'
#
loop_
_entity.id
_entity.type
_entity.pdbx_description
1 polymer ?
#
loop_
_entity_poly.entity_id
_entity_poly.type
_entity_poly.pdbx_seq_one_letter_code
_entity_poly.pdbx_strand_id
1 'polypeptide(L)'
;MSKLVETSRWEDEIYQIEMSDPVEGGPEGISNRQAKQLGNRTLYLKQQVEQSQAGLSGHVVAADPHPQYATKGDLAERIAALVGQSPETLNTLKELADALGNDPNFATTVTNQLAMKAPLDSPALVGSPKTPTPAQFDAGPAVANAEFVQRALGNFQSSMVLAAATTLTPAQAGSAISLNGGSSVVLPLYSAVKRGATFLFMNSDATPKTISRQGGDVLYGPSGGALSSTATSFTLLPGDWALISAVYQWEMMAGSPLMTINNGAYEFSHGAAGYERSPTGRIEQWGQGATDANGEVSIVFPKRFPNACFNVAANHVGLAGC
;
A
#
# COMPACT_ATOMS: atom_id res chain seq x y z
N MET A 1 -111.20 -26.61 -2.97
CA MET A 1 -110.99 -25.22 -3.43
C MET A 1 -110.32 -25.26 -4.80
N SER A 2 -110.92 -24.65 -5.82
CA SER A 2 -110.30 -24.50 -7.15
C SER A 2 -109.18 -23.45 -7.08
N LYS A 3 -108.11 -23.63 -7.88
CA LYS A 3 -106.98 -22.69 -7.99
C LYS A 3 -107.04 -21.98 -9.34
N LEU A 4 -106.48 -20.76 -9.43
CA LEU A 4 -106.26 -20.11 -10.72
C LEU A 4 -105.21 -20.89 -11.50
N VAL A 5 -105.46 -21.08 -12.79
CA VAL A 5 -104.50 -21.73 -13.69
C VAL A 5 -103.61 -20.63 -14.28
N GLU A 6 -102.35 -20.63 -13.86
CA GLU A 6 -101.33 -19.72 -14.37
C GLU A 6 -100.72 -20.28 -15.67
N THR A 7 -100.49 -19.41 -16.64
CA THR A 7 -99.77 -19.71 -17.88
C THR A 7 -98.52 -18.84 -17.92
N SER A 8 -97.38 -19.41 -18.29
CA SER A 8 -96.16 -18.62 -18.44
C SER A 8 -96.27 -17.75 -19.70
N ARG A 9 -96.72 -16.52 -19.50
CA ARG A 9 -96.77 -15.47 -20.51
C ARG A 9 -96.59 -14.12 -19.83
N TRP A 10 -95.90 -13.23 -20.51
CA TRP A 10 -95.95 -11.83 -20.14
C TRP A 10 -97.29 -11.26 -20.57
N GLU A 11 -98.07 -10.74 -19.62
CA GLU A 11 -99.26 -9.95 -19.92
C GLU A 11 -98.80 -8.50 -20.10
N ASP A 12 -99.19 -7.79 -21.15
CA ASP A 12 -98.72 -6.41 -21.36
C ASP A 12 -99.37 -5.40 -20.40
N GLU A 13 -100.57 -5.71 -19.92
CA GLU A 13 -101.33 -4.89 -18.95
C GLU A 13 -101.98 -5.78 -17.88
N ILE A 14 -102.36 -5.17 -16.75
CA ILE A 14 -103.21 -5.81 -15.73
C ILE A 14 -104.54 -5.08 -15.78
N TYR A 15 -105.59 -5.81 -16.09
CA TYR A 15 -106.95 -5.30 -16.12
C TYR A 15 -107.28 -4.63 -14.79
N GLN A 16 -108.06 -3.55 -14.80
CA GLN A 16 -108.60 -2.93 -13.59
C GLN A 16 -110.08 -3.28 -13.50
N ILE A 17 -110.54 -3.86 -12.40
CA ILE A 17 -111.98 -4.12 -12.22
C ILE A 17 -112.70 -2.77 -12.16
N GLU A 18 -113.75 -2.64 -12.95
CA GLU A 18 -114.60 -1.47 -13.03
C GLU A 18 -115.84 -1.62 -12.15
N MET A 19 -116.46 -0.51 -11.75
CA MET A 19 -117.66 -0.56 -10.90
C MET A 19 -118.87 -1.20 -11.60
N SER A 20 -118.88 -1.25 -12.92
CA SER A 20 -119.91 -1.88 -13.73
C SER A 20 -119.72 -3.38 -13.94
N ASP A 21 -118.57 -3.94 -13.54
CA ASP A 21 -118.29 -5.35 -13.77
C ASP A 21 -119.10 -6.24 -12.81
N PRO A 22 -119.73 -7.32 -13.31
CA PRO A 22 -120.39 -8.28 -12.44
C PRO A 22 -119.37 -9.05 -11.60
N VAL A 23 -119.75 -9.39 -10.36
CA VAL A 23 -118.91 -10.19 -9.44
C VAL A 23 -118.97 -11.66 -9.84
N GLU A 24 -118.34 -11.97 -10.96
CA GLU A 24 -118.27 -13.32 -11.53
C GLU A 24 -116.95 -13.98 -11.15
N GLY A 25 -117.05 -15.06 -10.36
CA GLY A 25 -115.95 -15.97 -10.08
C GLY A 25 -115.77 -17.02 -11.18
N GLY A 26 -114.94 -18.03 -10.89
CA GLY A 26 -114.62 -19.09 -11.85
C GLY A 26 -113.43 -18.76 -12.77
N PRO A 27 -113.01 -19.71 -13.64
CA PRO A 27 -111.74 -19.63 -14.39
C PRO A 27 -111.63 -18.45 -15.38
N GLU A 28 -112.77 -17.99 -15.89
CA GLU A 28 -112.88 -16.88 -16.84
C GLU A 28 -113.73 -15.71 -16.31
N GLY A 29 -114.08 -15.74 -15.02
CA GLY A 29 -114.84 -14.67 -14.38
C GLY A 29 -114.05 -13.37 -14.28
N ILE A 30 -114.71 -12.24 -14.50
CA ILE A 30 -114.09 -10.90 -14.56
C ILE A 30 -113.36 -10.56 -13.25
N SER A 31 -113.92 -10.98 -12.11
CA SER A 31 -113.31 -10.74 -10.78
C SER A 31 -111.95 -11.43 -10.59
N ASN A 32 -111.66 -12.50 -11.34
CA ASN A 32 -110.40 -13.24 -11.26
C ASN A 32 -109.35 -12.82 -12.31
N ARG A 33 -109.71 -11.92 -13.25
CA ARG A 33 -108.86 -11.56 -14.40
C ARG A 33 -107.54 -10.93 -13.98
N GLN A 34 -107.56 -9.94 -13.08
CA GLN A 34 -106.34 -9.27 -12.61
C GLN A 34 -105.38 -10.24 -11.93
N ALA A 35 -105.91 -11.09 -11.05
CA ALA A 35 -105.14 -12.09 -10.32
C ALA A 35 -104.53 -13.14 -11.27
N LYS A 36 -105.27 -13.57 -12.29
CA LYS A 36 -104.78 -14.47 -13.35
C LYS A 36 -103.65 -13.83 -14.15
N GLN A 37 -103.79 -12.56 -14.54
CA GLN A 37 -102.76 -11.83 -15.29
C GLN A 37 -101.49 -11.61 -14.47
N LEU A 38 -101.63 -11.22 -13.20
CA LEU A 38 -100.50 -11.09 -12.28
C LEU A 38 -99.81 -12.44 -12.03
N GLY A 39 -100.59 -13.51 -11.88
CA GLY A 39 -100.10 -14.88 -11.77
C GLY A 39 -99.28 -15.30 -13.01
N ASN A 40 -99.78 -15.00 -14.21
CA ASN A 40 -99.07 -15.27 -15.47
C ASN A 40 -97.71 -14.54 -15.56
N ARG A 41 -97.67 -13.23 -15.27
CA ARG A 41 -96.42 -12.44 -15.23
C ARG A 41 -95.43 -12.98 -14.20
N THR A 42 -95.93 -13.31 -13.01
CA THR A 42 -95.11 -13.84 -11.92
C THR A 42 -94.50 -15.19 -12.32
N LEU A 43 -95.29 -16.07 -12.94
CA LEU A 43 -94.79 -17.34 -13.45
C LEU A 43 -93.76 -17.16 -14.56
N TYR A 44 -93.98 -16.22 -15.49
CA TYR A 44 -93.01 -15.89 -16.55
C TYR A 44 -91.68 -15.37 -15.97
N LEU A 45 -91.71 -14.41 -15.05
CA LEU A 45 -90.50 -13.88 -14.42
C LEU A 45 -89.79 -14.93 -13.58
N LYS A 46 -90.55 -15.75 -12.84
CA LYS A 46 -90.01 -16.87 -12.10
C LYS A 46 -89.24 -17.81 -13.02
N GLN A 47 -89.81 -18.17 -14.16
CA GLN A 47 -89.12 -19.02 -15.14
C GLN A 47 -87.86 -18.36 -15.71
N GLN A 48 -87.87 -17.05 -15.99
CA GLN A 48 -86.68 -16.33 -16.44
C GLN A 48 -85.56 -16.29 -15.39
N VAL A 49 -85.91 -16.07 -14.12
CA VAL A 49 -84.98 -16.11 -13.00
C VAL A 49 -84.42 -17.51 -12.81
N GLU A 50 -85.27 -18.54 -12.83
CA GLU A 50 -84.85 -19.95 -12.73
C GLU A 50 -83.94 -20.34 -13.89
N GLN A 51 -84.20 -19.88 -15.12
CA GLN A 51 -83.32 -20.09 -16.27
C GLN A 51 -81.98 -19.39 -16.12
N SER A 52 -81.97 -18.13 -15.68
CA SER A 52 -80.72 -17.37 -15.46
C SER A 52 -79.89 -17.97 -14.32
N GLN A 53 -80.55 -18.38 -13.24
CA GLN A 53 -79.92 -19.09 -12.12
C GLN A 53 -79.39 -20.45 -12.55
N ALA A 54 -80.10 -21.17 -13.41
CA ALA A 54 -79.61 -22.42 -13.99
C ALA A 54 -78.38 -22.19 -14.86
N GLY A 55 -78.36 -21.13 -15.68
CA GLY A 55 -77.21 -20.74 -16.50
C GLY A 55 -75.98 -20.36 -15.66
N LEU A 56 -76.15 -19.53 -14.63
CA LEU A 56 -75.08 -19.18 -13.71
C LEU A 56 -74.61 -20.38 -12.89
N SER A 57 -75.53 -21.22 -12.40
CA SER A 57 -75.18 -22.43 -11.67
C SER A 57 -74.35 -23.37 -12.55
N GLY A 58 -74.76 -23.54 -13.82
CA GLY A 58 -74.02 -24.30 -14.83
C GLY A 58 -72.63 -23.72 -15.10
N HIS A 59 -72.49 -22.39 -15.17
CA HIS A 59 -71.20 -21.71 -15.33
C HIS A 59 -70.30 -21.87 -14.10
N VAL A 60 -70.83 -21.74 -12.88
CA VAL A 60 -70.06 -21.87 -11.62
C VAL A 60 -69.56 -23.29 -11.39
N VAL A 61 -70.33 -24.32 -11.77
CA VAL A 61 -69.90 -25.72 -11.65
C VAL A 61 -69.08 -26.22 -12.83
N ALA A 62 -69.04 -25.48 -13.94
CA ALA A 62 -68.22 -25.85 -15.08
C ALA A 62 -66.74 -25.80 -14.68
N ALA A 63 -66.05 -26.92 -14.90
CA ALA A 63 -64.60 -27.01 -14.65
C ALA A 63 -63.80 -25.99 -15.49
N ASP A 64 -64.31 -25.69 -16.69
CA ASP A 64 -63.79 -24.64 -17.57
C ASP A 64 -64.94 -23.91 -18.28
N PRO A 65 -65.43 -22.79 -17.71
CA PRO A 65 -66.51 -22.02 -18.31
C PRO A 65 -66.07 -21.22 -19.56
N HIS A 66 -64.77 -21.12 -19.82
CA HIS A 66 -64.18 -20.31 -20.88
C HIS A 66 -63.03 -21.04 -21.61
N PRO A 67 -63.32 -22.16 -22.31
CA PRO A 67 -62.33 -23.05 -22.90
C PRO A 67 -61.50 -22.44 -24.05
N GLN A 68 -61.86 -21.24 -24.51
CA GLN A 68 -61.08 -20.48 -25.47
C GLN A 68 -59.78 -19.88 -24.88
N TYR A 69 -59.62 -19.84 -23.56
CA TYR A 69 -58.43 -19.32 -22.89
C TYR A 69 -57.58 -20.45 -22.32
N ALA A 70 -56.26 -20.31 -22.41
CA ALA A 70 -55.37 -21.26 -21.74
C ALA A 70 -55.57 -21.20 -20.22
N THR A 71 -55.78 -22.35 -19.60
CA THR A 71 -55.88 -22.45 -18.14
C THR A 71 -54.49 -22.25 -17.51
N LYS A 72 -54.46 -21.98 -16.20
CA LYS A 72 -53.18 -21.96 -15.45
C LYS A 72 -52.47 -23.33 -15.50
N GLY A 73 -53.23 -24.42 -15.62
CA GLY A 73 -52.70 -25.77 -15.80
C GLY A 73 -52.01 -25.94 -17.14
N ASP A 74 -52.67 -25.54 -18.23
CA ASP A 74 -52.09 -25.61 -19.58
C ASP A 74 -50.80 -24.79 -19.70
N LEU A 75 -50.76 -23.62 -19.05
CA LEU A 75 -49.57 -22.78 -19.00
C LEU A 75 -48.45 -23.42 -18.19
N ALA A 76 -48.77 -24.01 -17.03
CA ALA A 76 -47.79 -24.72 -16.21
C ALA A 76 -47.23 -25.96 -16.94
N GLU A 77 -48.07 -26.72 -17.63
CA GLU A 77 -47.65 -27.85 -18.46
C GLU A 77 -46.75 -27.41 -19.61
N ARG A 78 -47.09 -26.31 -20.29
CA ARG A 78 -46.25 -25.76 -21.37
C ARG A 78 -44.88 -25.29 -20.86
N ILE A 79 -44.82 -24.65 -19.69
CA ILE A 79 -43.56 -24.25 -19.05
C ILE A 79 -42.77 -25.49 -18.62
N ALA A 80 -43.43 -26.48 -18.02
CA ALA A 80 -42.78 -27.73 -17.63
C ALA A 80 -42.28 -28.52 -18.83
N ALA A 81 -42.99 -28.52 -19.96
CA ALA A 81 -42.53 -29.10 -21.22
C ALA A 81 -41.30 -28.35 -21.76
N LEU A 82 -41.31 -27.01 -21.72
CA LEU A 82 -40.16 -26.19 -22.13
C LEU A 82 -38.93 -26.45 -21.26
N VAL A 83 -39.09 -26.49 -19.93
CA VAL A 83 -38.00 -26.75 -18.97
C VAL A 83 -37.56 -28.22 -19.01
N GLY A 84 -38.51 -29.15 -19.12
CA GLY A 84 -38.30 -30.59 -19.09
C GLY A 84 -37.67 -31.16 -20.36
N GLN A 85 -37.73 -30.44 -21.48
CA GLN A 85 -37.01 -30.82 -22.69
C GLN A 85 -35.49 -30.79 -22.51
N SER A 86 -34.95 -29.94 -21.62
CA SER A 86 -33.48 -29.84 -21.45
C SER A 86 -33.05 -29.23 -20.09
N PRO A 87 -33.36 -29.86 -18.95
CA PRO A 87 -33.00 -29.36 -17.61
C PRO A 87 -31.48 -29.19 -17.44
N GLU A 88 -30.67 -30.10 -18.01
CA GLU A 88 -29.21 -30.01 -17.99
C GLU A 88 -28.68 -28.78 -18.77
N THR A 89 -29.33 -28.40 -19.87
CA THR A 89 -28.93 -27.19 -20.62
C THR A 89 -29.28 -25.92 -19.87
N LEU A 90 -30.44 -25.87 -19.19
CA LEU A 90 -30.81 -24.73 -18.37
C LEU A 90 -29.85 -24.61 -17.17
N ASN A 91 -29.46 -25.74 -16.57
CA ASN A 91 -28.44 -25.77 -15.54
C ASN A 91 -27.09 -25.24 -16.09
N THR A 92 -26.67 -25.68 -17.27
CA THR A 92 -25.45 -25.19 -17.93
C THR A 92 -25.53 -23.68 -18.18
N LEU A 93 -26.66 -23.16 -18.66
CA LEU A 93 -26.84 -21.72 -18.90
C LEU A 93 -26.79 -20.92 -17.60
N LYS A 94 -27.36 -21.45 -16.51
CA LYS A 94 -27.24 -20.86 -15.17
C LYS A 94 -25.79 -20.85 -14.69
N GLU A 95 -25.08 -21.96 -14.81
CA GLU A 95 -23.68 -22.07 -14.44
C GLU A 95 -22.81 -21.09 -15.22
N LEU A 96 -23.06 -20.91 -16.52
CA LEU A 96 -22.37 -19.94 -17.36
C LEU A 96 -22.70 -18.49 -16.96
N ALA A 97 -23.97 -18.18 -16.70
CA ALA A 97 -24.38 -16.84 -16.25
C ALA A 97 -23.72 -16.49 -14.91
N ASP A 98 -23.70 -17.43 -13.97
CA ASP A 98 -23.04 -17.26 -12.67
C ASP A 98 -21.50 -17.16 -12.83
N ALA A 99 -20.88 -17.95 -13.71
CA ALA A 99 -19.44 -17.88 -14.00
C ALA A 99 -19.01 -16.54 -14.64
N LEU A 100 -19.90 -15.91 -15.41
CA LEU A 100 -19.71 -14.57 -15.99
C LEU A 100 -20.17 -13.43 -15.04
N GLY A 101 -20.57 -13.77 -13.81
CA GLY A 101 -20.97 -12.79 -12.80
C GLY A 101 -22.29 -12.09 -13.08
N ASN A 102 -23.16 -12.69 -13.90
CA ASN A 102 -24.40 -12.10 -14.39
C ASN A 102 -24.20 -10.70 -15.02
N ASP A 103 -23.05 -10.45 -15.65
CA ASP A 103 -22.70 -9.17 -16.28
C ASP A 103 -23.22 -9.10 -17.74
N PRO A 104 -24.25 -8.28 -18.03
CA PRO A 104 -24.77 -8.12 -19.39
C PRO A 104 -23.75 -7.50 -20.36
N ASN A 105 -22.72 -6.82 -19.84
CA ASN A 105 -21.67 -6.15 -20.58
C ASN A 105 -20.30 -6.81 -20.38
N PHE A 106 -20.25 -8.11 -20.03
CA PHE A 106 -19.02 -8.84 -19.71
C PHE A 106 -17.85 -8.54 -20.65
N ALA A 107 -18.09 -8.56 -21.97
CA ALA A 107 -17.06 -8.28 -22.97
C ALA A 107 -16.47 -6.86 -22.83
N THR A 108 -17.31 -5.86 -22.56
CA THR A 108 -16.89 -4.47 -22.34
C THR A 108 -16.14 -4.33 -21.01
N THR A 109 -16.65 -4.95 -19.94
CA THR A 109 -16.02 -4.95 -18.62
C THR A 109 -14.61 -5.54 -18.70
N VAL A 110 -14.46 -6.71 -19.32
CA VAL A 110 -13.17 -7.38 -19.52
C VAL A 110 -12.27 -6.51 -20.39
N THR A 111 -12.77 -5.96 -21.51
CA THR A 111 -11.98 -5.07 -22.37
C THR A 111 -11.44 -3.85 -21.62
N ASN A 112 -12.27 -3.23 -20.77
CA ASN A 112 -11.85 -2.09 -19.95
C ASN A 112 -10.80 -2.50 -18.90
N GLN A 113 -10.96 -3.66 -18.26
CA GLN A 113 -9.97 -4.19 -17.32
C GLN A 113 -8.62 -4.49 -18.00
N LEU A 114 -8.64 -5.03 -19.22
CA LEU A 114 -7.44 -5.26 -20.02
C LEU A 114 -6.78 -3.95 -20.45
N ALA A 115 -7.57 -2.94 -20.83
CA ALA A 115 -7.06 -1.62 -21.21
C ALA A 115 -6.32 -0.90 -20.06
N MET A 116 -6.56 -1.29 -18.81
CA MET A 116 -5.82 -0.78 -17.65
C MET A 116 -4.46 -1.46 -17.42
N LYS A 117 -4.17 -2.57 -18.12
CA LYS A 117 -2.88 -3.26 -18.00
C LYS A 117 -1.83 -2.56 -18.86
N ALA A 118 -0.63 -2.42 -18.32
CA ALA A 118 0.51 -1.95 -19.10
C ALA A 118 0.92 -3.02 -20.15
N PRO A 119 1.22 -2.65 -21.40
CA PRO A 119 1.81 -3.57 -22.38
C PRO A 119 3.07 -4.25 -21.85
N LEU A 120 3.30 -5.50 -22.25
CA LEU A 120 4.52 -6.22 -21.87
C LEU A 120 5.75 -5.61 -22.53
N ASP A 121 5.65 -5.32 -23.83
CA ASP A 121 6.73 -4.77 -24.62
C ASP A 121 6.66 -3.24 -24.62
N SER A 122 7.62 -2.62 -23.92
CA SER A 122 7.82 -1.17 -23.89
C SER A 122 6.57 -0.35 -23.54
N PRO A 123 5.95 -0.56 -22.37
CA PRO A 123 4.79 0.21 -21.96
C PRO A 123 5.13 1.69 -21.80
N ALA A 124 4.28 2.57 -22.35
CA ALA A 124 4.29 3.97 -21.98
C ALA A 124 3.65 4.12 -20.58
N LEU A 125 4.45 4.52 -19.59
CA LEU A 125 3.96 4.78 -18.24
C LEU A 125 3.49 6.24 -18.13
N VAL A 126 2.25 6.44 -17.70
CA VAL A 126 1.64 7.77 -17.50
C VAL A 126 1.32 8.02 -16.02
N GLY A 127 1.28 9.29 -15.60
CA GLY A 127 1.03 9.66 -14.21
C GLY A 127 2.25 9.43 -13.29
N SER A 128 2.01 8.89 -12.09
CA SER A 128 3.04 8.63 -11.06
C SER A 128 3.18 7.12 -10.78
N PRO A 129 3.75 6.33 -11.71
CA PRO A 129 3.95 4.89 -11.50
C PRO A 129 4.83 4.64 -10.28
N LYS A 130 4.44 3.67 -9.45
CA LYS A 130 5.20 3.27 -8.26
C LYS A 130 5.89 1.94 -8.55
N THR A 131 7.17 1.86 -8.20
CA THR A 131 7.94 0.61 -8.18
C THR A 131 8.60 0.46 -6.81
N PRO A 132 8.81 -0.79 -6.33
CA PRO A 132 9.63 -1.03 -5.14
C PRO A 132 11.01 -0.37 -5.31
N THR A 133 11.51 0.30 -4.28
CA THR A 133 12.85 0.91 -4.32
C THR A 133 13.92 -0.17 -4.38
N PRO A 134 14.73 -0.23 -5.46
CA PRO A 134 15.85 -1.17 -5.53
C PRO A 134 16.82 -0.98 -4.37
N ALA A 135 17.55 -2.05 -4.03
CA ALA A 135 18.61 -1.97 -3.03
C ALA A 135 19.73 -1.02 -3.49
N GLN A 136 20.44 -0.38 -2.56
CA GLN A 136 21.38 0.72 -2.81
C GLN A 136 22.53 0.41 -3.80
N PHE A 137 22.83 -0.86 -4.01
CA PHE A 137 23.86 -1.35 -4.93
C PHE A 137 23.31 -2.43 -5.87
N ASP A 138 21.99 -2.40 -6.12
CA ASP A 138 21.39 -3.33 -7.04
C ASP A 138 21.91 -3.08 -8.46
N ALA A 139 22.26 -4.16 -9.14
CA ALA A 139 22.78 -4.14 -10.49
C ALA A 139 21.94 -5.11 -11.32
N GLY A 140 21.13 -4.56 -12.22
CA GLY A 140 20.21 -5.36 -13.00
C GLY A 140 19.19 -4.53 -13.76
N PRO A 141 18.24 -5.18 -14.44
CA PRO A 141 17.23 -4.53 -15.28
C PRO A 141 16.04 -3.99 -14.46
N ALA A 142 16.18 -3.81 -13.15
CA ALA A 142 15.11 -3.28 -12.31
C ALA A 142 14.79 -1.82 -12.71
N VAL A 143 13.50 -1.46 -12.68
CA VAL A 143 13.08 -0.07 -12.93
C VAL A 143 13.55 0.81 -11.78
N ALA A 144 14.45 1.75 -12.09
CA ALA A 144 14.92 2.75 -11.14
C ALA A 144 13.79 3.74 -10.80
N ASN A 145 13.49 3.91 -9.51
CA ASN A 145 12.59 4.95 -9.04
C ASN A 145 13.36 6.20 -8.56
N ALA A 146 12.62 7.28 -8.29
CA ALA A 146 13.21 8.56 -7.88
C ALA A 146 14.07 8.45 -6.61
N GLU A 147 13.66 7.64 -5.63
CA GLU A 147 14.45 7.41 -4.41
C GLU A 147 15.80 6.75 -4.71
N PHE A 148 15.82 5.74 -5.58
CA PHE A 148 17.05 5.09 -6.00
C PHE A 148 17.96 6.05 -6.78
N VAL A 149 17.40 6.84 -7.70
CA VAL A 149 18.17 7.83 -8.47
C VAL A 149 18.74 8.92 -7.57
N GLN A 150 17.98 9.44 -6.61
CA GLN A 150 18.48 10.45 -5.67
C GLN A 150 19.70 9.93 -4.88
N ARG A 151 19.71 8.64 -4.52
CA ARG A 151 20.87 7.98 -3.89
C ARG A 151 22.04 7.80 -4.85
N ALA A 152 21.79 7.55 -6.14
CA ALA A 152 22.83 7.27 -7.14
C ALA A 152 23.54 8.53 -7.66
N LEU A 153 22.91 9.71 -7.60
CA LEU A 153 23.46 10.98 -8.11
C LEU A 153 24.59 11.59 -7.26
N GLY A 154 25.30 10.79 -6.46
CA GLY A 154 26.40 11.26 -5.61
C GLY A 154 25.96 12.01 -4.35
N ASN A 155 24.65 12.07 -4.07
CA ASN A 155 24.15 12.55 -2.79
C ASN A 155 24.33 11.46 -1.71
N PHE A 156 24.45 11.89 -0.46
CA PHE A 156 24.32 10.96 0.66
C PHE A 156 22.87 10.49 0.79
N GLN A 157 22.65 9.21 1.08
CA GLN A 157 21.32 8.64 1.30
C GLN A 157 20.63 9.24 2.52
N SER A 158 21.39 9.79 3.47
CA SER A 158 20.90 10.41 4.69
C SER A 158 21.96 11.33 5.31
N SER A 159 21.50 12.31 6.09
CA SER A 159 22.33 13.08 7.02
C SER A 159 21.92 12.70 8.45
N MET A 160 22.86 12.28 9.27
CA MET A 160 22.61 11.78 10.63
C MET A 160 23.52 12.46 11.66
N VAL A 161 23.02 12.59 12.88
CA VAL A 161 23.75 13.12 14.03
C VAL A 161 23.87 12.02 15.08
N LEU A 162 25.10 11.72 15.50
CA LEU A 162 25.36 10.76 16.58
C LEU A 162 25.85 11.52 17.82
N ALA A 163 25.25 11.23 18.97
CA ALA A 163 25.60 11.85 20.26
C ALA A 163 26.17 10.85 21.28
N ALA A 164 26.18 9.56 20.96
CA ALA A 164 26.59 8.46 21.84
C ALA A 164 27.33 7.36 21.05
N ALA A 165 28.00 6.46 21.77
CA ALA A 165 28.69 5.31 21.19
C ALA A 165 27.73 4.46 20.34
N THR A 166 28.07 4.25 19.06
CA THR A 166 27.18 3.61 18.09
C THR A 166 27.96 2.65 17.19
N THR A 167 27.46 1.42 17.03
CA THR A 167 27.91 0.51 15.98
C THR A 167 27.01 0.69 14.76
N LEU A 168 27.61 1.07 13.64
CA LEU A 168 26.89 1.27 12.38
C LEU A 168 26.48 -0.08 11.77
N THR A 169 25.41 -0.03 10.99
CA THR A 169 24.89 -1.16 10.22
C THR A 169 25.10 -0.94 8.72
N PRO A 170 25.09 -2.00 7.90
CA PRO A 170 25.19 -1.88 6.45
C PRO A 170 24.13 -0.95 5.83
N ALA A 171 22.94 -0.85 6.44
CA ALA A 171 21.85 -0.01 5.99
C ALA A 171 22.16 1.50 6.05
N GLN A 172 23.21 1.91 6.79
CA GLN A 172 23.63 3.31 6.91
C GLN A 172 24.70 3.69 5.90
N ALA A 173 25.15 2.76 5.03
CA ALA A 173 26.13 3.03 3.99
C ALA A 173 25.68 4.17 3.06
N GLY A 174 26.55 5.11 2.74
CA GLY A 174 26.22 6.29 1.94
C GLY A 174 25.63 7.44 2.76
N SER A 175 25.77 7.46 4.09
CA SER A 175 25.32 8.57 4.93
C SER A 175 26.43 9.57 5.23
N ALA A 176 26.04 10.84 5.45
CA ALA A 176 26.88 11.86 6.08
C ALA A 176 26.57 11.94 7.58
N ILE A 177 27.59 11.77 8.41
CA ILE A 177 27.46 11.52 9.85
C ILE A 177 28.19 12.62 10.63
N SER A 178 27.42 13.47 11.31
CA SER A 178 27.95 14.46 12.25
C SER A 178 28.08 13.83 13.64
N LEU A 179 29.28 13.89 14.20
CA LEU A 179 29.64 13.33 15.51
C LEU A 179 29.66 14.43 16.56
N ASN A 180 28.89 14.24 17.64
CA ASN A 180 28.70 15.18 18.75
C ASN A 180 28.66 14.44 20.10
N GLY A 181 28.68 15.18 21.21
CA GLY A 181 28.55 14.64 22.56
C GLY A 181 29.56 13.53 22.86
N GLY A 182 29.11 12.43 23.46
CA GLY A 182 29.95 11.28 23.77
C GLY A 182 30.12 10.29 22.60
N SER A 183 29.94 10.71 21.35
CA SER A 183 29.93 9.78 20.21
C SER A 183 31.28 9.11 19.97
N SER A 184 31.25 7.78 19.89
CA SER A 184 32.29 6.96 19.27
C SER A 184 31.63 6.02 18.26
N VAL A 185 32.30 5.72 17.16
CA VAL A 185 31.70 4.92 16.08
C VAL A 185 32.47 3.64 15.87
N VAL A 186 31.74 2.54 15.76
CA VAL A 186 32.26 1.28 15.22
C VAL A 186 31.66 1.10 13.83
N LEU A 187 32.49 0.93 12.80
CA LEU A 187 32.05 0.62 11.43
C LEU A 187 31.31 -0.72 11.39
N PRO A 188 30.43 -0.97 10.39
CA PRO A 188 29.90 -2.32 10.21
C PRO A 188 31.02 -3.29 9.81
N LEU A 189 30.79 -4.59 9.99
CA LEU A 189 31.66 -5.62 9.43
C LEU A 189 31.81 -5.42 7.92
N TYR A 190 33.04 -5.41 7.42
CA TYR A 190 33.36 -5.28 6.01
C TYR A 190 32.65 -6.35 5.16
N SER A 191 32.59 -7.58 5.66
CA SER A 191 31.91 -8.69 4.99
C SER A 191 30.39 -8.52 4.84
N ALA A 192 29.78 -7.64 5.64
CA ALA A 192 28.36 -7.36 5.60
C ALA A 192 27.97 -6.21 4.65
N VAL A 193 28.95 -5.47 4.11
CA VAL A 193 28.73 -4.36 3.18
C VAL A 193 29.18 -4.72 1.76
N LYS A 194 28.56 -4.09 0.76
CA LYS A 194 29.02 -4.21 -0.64
C LYS A 194 30.23 -3.33 -0.87
N ARG A 195 31.12 -3.77 -1.76
CA ARG A 195 32.24 -2.95 -2.24
C ARG A 195 31.71 -1.66 -2.87
N GLY A 196 32.26 -0.52 -2.47
CA GLY A 196 31.82 0.83 -2.82
C GLY A 196 30.99 1.54 -1.72
N ALA A 197 30.52 0.81 -0.70
CA ALA A 197 29.81 1.41 0.44
C ALA A 197 30.69 2.46 1.13
N THR A 198 30.18 3.69 1.25
CA THR A 198 30.97 4.86 1.67
C THR A 198 30.33 5.60 2.83
N PHE A 199 31.09 6.08 3.81
CA PHE A 199 30.60 6.86 4.93
C PHE A 199 31.39 8.16 5.05
N LEU A 200 30.70 9.29 5.18
CA LEU A 200 31.32 10.58 5.51
C LEU A 200 31.12 10.83 7.00
N PHE A 201 32.20 11.11 7.71
CA PHE A 201 32.20 11.50 9.12
C PHE A 201 32.68 12.93 9.26
N MET A 202 32.04 13.70 10.14
CA MET A 202 32.40 15.07 10.47
C MET A 202 32.38 15.21 11.98
N ASN A 203 33.49 15.66 12.59
CA ASN A 203 33.49 16.02 13.99
C ASN A 203 32.98 17.45 14.15
N SER A 204 31.76 17.60 14.66
CA SER A 204 31.12 18.89 14.89
C SER A 204 31.24 19.35 16.36
N ASP A 205 32.00 18.63 17.16
CA ASP A 205 32.22 18.87 18.59
C ASP A 205 33.61 19.46 18.87
N ALA A 206 33.81 19.99 20.07
CA ALA A 206 35.08 20.46 20.60
C ALA A 206 35.99 19.33 21.13
N THR A 207 35.49 18.08 21.18
CA THR A 207 36.25 16.92 21.66
C THR A 207 36.60 15.96 20.54
N PRO A 208 37.78 15.30 20.56
CA PRO A 208 38.14 14.30 19.57
C PRO A 208 37.17 13.11 19.52
N LYS A 209 36.89 12.59 18.32
CA LYS A 209 35.98 11.45 18.11
C LYS A 209 36.72 10.26 17.52
N THR A 210 36.44 9.07 18.04
CA THR A 210 37.10 7.84 17.59
C THR A 210 36.17 7.05 16.68
N ILE A 211 36.70 6.63 15.53
CA ILE A 211 36.06 5.69 14.62
C ILE A 211 36.93 4.44 14.55
N SER A 212 36.36 3.31 14.93
CA SER A 212 37.03 2.02 14.98
C SER A 212 36.45 1.02 14.00
N ARG A 213 37.27 0.06 13.60
CA ARG A 213 36.83 -1.12 12.86
C ARG A 213 36.05 -2.07 13.75
N GLN A 214 35.29 -2.97 13.13
CA GLN A 214 34.64 -4.08 13.83
C GLN A 214 35.44 -5.38 13.65
N GLY A 215 35.46 -6.22 14.68
CA GLY A 215 35.99 -7.58 14.59
C GLY A 215 37.47 -7.65 14.19
N GLY A 216 37.76 -8.36 13.10
CA GLY A 216 39.11 -8.60 12.55
C GLY A 216 39.42 -7.78 11.29
N ASP A 217 38.55 -6.85 10.89
CA ASP A 217 38.73 -6.01 9.70
C ASP A 217 40.01 -5.16 9.82
N VAL A 218 40.42 -4.48 8.75
CA VAL A 218 41.58 -3.58 8.76
C VAL A 218 41.20 -2.20 8.23
N LEU A 219 41.80 -1.14 8.78
CA LEU A 219 41.67 0.22 8.27
C LEU A 219 42.92 0.60 7.47
N TYR A 220 42.75 0.97 6.21
CA TYR A 220 43.80 1.45 5.33
C TYR A 220 43.65 2.93 5.02
N GLY A 221 44.77 3.61 4.78
CA GLY A 221 44.83 4.78 3.91
C GLY A 221 45.39 4.42 2.52
N PRO A 222 45.51 5.41 1.62
CA PRO A 222 46.14 5.23 0.33
C PRO A 222 47.62 4.86 0.51
N SER A 223 48.07 3.78 -0.15
CA SER A 223 49.47 3.36 -0.15
C SER A 223 49.96 3.08 -1.58
N GLY A 224 51.22 3.43 -1.86
CA GLY A 224 51.88 3.17 -3.16
C GLY A 224 52.49 1.78 -3.26
N GLY A 225 51.93 0.76 -2.59
CA GLY A 225 52.56 -0.56 -2.48
C GLY A 225 51.71 -1.59 -1.70
N ALA A 226 52.35 -2.59 -1.10
CA ALA A 226 51.65 -3.65 -0.37
C ALA A 226 50.78 -3.08 0.77
N LEU A 227 49.50 -3.45 0.78
CA LEU A 227 48.51 -3.04 1.78
C LEU A 227 48.84 -3.69 3.14
N SER A 228 49.53 -2.95 4.00
CA SER A 228 49.87 -3.37 5.37
C SER A 228 49.52 -2.24 6.34
N SER A 229 48.53 -2.48 7.20
CA SER A 229 48.11 -1.56 8.25
C SER A 229 47.73 -2.35 9.50
N THR A 230 48.15 -1.86 10.66
CA THR A 230 47.76 -2.37 11.97
C THR A 230 46.73 -1.45 12.66
N ALA A 231 46.26 -0.42 11.96
CA ALA A 231 45.34 0.57 12.53
C ALA A 231 44.00 -0.08 12.90
N THR A 232 43.63 0.05 14.17
CA THR A 232 42.33 -0.44 14.68
C THR A 232 41.28 0.65 14.77
N SER A 233 41.71 1.92 14.80
CA SER A 233 40.87 3.10 14.80
C SER A 233 41.62 4.31 14.24
N PHE A 234 40.88 5.37 13.95
CA PHE A 234 41.41 6.70 13.73
C PHE A 234 40.61 7.72 14.54
N THR A 235 41.21 8.88 14.77
CA THR A 235 40.61 9.97 15.53
C THR A 235 40.35 11.16 14.63
N LEU A 236 39.16 11.75 14.74
CA LEU A 236 38.82 13.05 14.17
C LEU A 236 38.96 14.11 15.26
N LEU A 237 39.83 15.09 15.06
CA LEU A 237 39.92 16.27 15.93
C LEU A 237 38.74 17.22 15.68
N PRO A 238 38.51 18.22 16.55
CA PRO A 238 37.47 19.21 16.33
C PRO A 238 37.59 19.87 14.95
N GLY A 239 36.52 19.82 14.15
CA GLY A 239 36.50 20.35 12.78
C GLY A 239 37.02 19.41 11.69
N ASP A 240 37.54 18.22 12.05
CA ASP A 240 38.00 17.22 11.09
C ASP A 240 36.84 16.49 10.41
N TRP A 241 37.15 15.93 9.24
CA TRP A 241 36.26 15.03 8.52
C TRP A 241 37.03 13.88 7.89
N ALA A 242 36.33 12.78 7.62
CA ALA A 242 36.86 11.62 6.93
C ALA A 242 35.81 10.98 6.02
N LEU A 243 36.23 10.59 4.83
CA LEU A 243 35.46 9.77 3.91
C LEU A 243 36.10 8.38 3.86
N ILE A 244 35.34 7.35 4.21
CA ILE A 244 35.83 5.96 4.21
C ILE A 244 34.93 5.09 3.34
N SER A 245 35.54 4.22 2.53
CA SER A 245 34.83 3.33 1.62
C SER A 245 35.28 1.89 1.78
N ALA A 246 34.35 0.95 1.62
CA ALA A 246 34.63 -0.47 1.53
C ALA A 246 35.18 -0.80 0.13
N VAL A 247 36.49 -1.02 -0.01
CA VAL A 247 37.10 -1.33 -1.31
C VAL A 247 37.69 -2.73 -1.31
N TYR A 248 38.84 -2.93 -0.67
CA TYR A 248 39.42 -4.26 -0.40
C TYR A 248 39.29 -4.63 1.08
N GLN A 249 39.31 -3.61 1.93
CA GLN A 249 38.88 -3.54 3.32
C GLN A 249 38.27 -2.13 3.51
N TRP A 250 38.19 -1.64 4.74
CA TRP A 250 37.87 -0.24 5.01
C TRP A 250 39.05 0.65 4.63
N GLU A 251 38.85 1.52 3.64
CA GLU A 251 39.90 2.38 3.12
C GLU A 251 39.45 3.84 3.18
N MET A 252 40.26 4.68 3.82
CA MET A 252 40.04 6.13 3.83
C MET A 252 40.34 6.69 2.45
N MET A 253 39.32 7.29 1.84
CA MET A 253 39.41 7.91 0.52
C MET A 253 39.85 9.38 0.60
N ALA A 254 39.43 10.07 1.66
CA ALA A 254 39.67 11.49 1.87
C ALA A 254 39.56 11.86 3.36
N GLY A 255 40.07 13.02 3.73
CA GLY A 255 39.95 13.59 5.08
C GLY A 255 41.28 13.82 5.79
N SER A 256 41.25 14.59 6.87
CA SER A 256 42.46 14.95 7.62
C SER A 256 43.17 13.78 8.32
N PRO A 257 42.50 12.71 8.80
CA PRO A 257 43.22 11.59 9.40
C PRO A 257 44.00 10.75 8.39
N LEU A 258 43.86 10.99 7.07
CA LEU A 258 44.70 10.36 6.04
C LEU A 258 46.19 10.53 6.31
N MET A 259 46.56 11.67 6.87
CA MET A 259 47.95 11.97 7.20
C MET A 259 48.48 11.09 8.34
N THR A 260 47.59 10.62 9.22
CA THR A 260 47.92 9.81 10.41
C THR A 260 47.70 8.31 10.22
N ILE A 261 46.78 7.91 9.33
CA ILE A 261 46.46 6.51 9.04
C ILE A 261 47.54 5.90 8.13
N ASN A 262 47.80 4.59 8.22
CA ASN A 262 48.99 3.90 7.67
C ASN A 262 50.31 4.24 8.37
N ASN A 263 50.44 3.85 9.65
CA ASN A 263 51.73 3.82 10.35
C ASN A 263 52.42 5.21 10.47
N GLY A 264 51.62 6.27 10.61
CA GLY A 264 52.06 7.58 11.10
C GLY A 264 52.98 8.35 10.15
N ALA A 265 52.69 8.39 8.84
CA ALA A 265 53.41 9.27 7.92
C ALA A 265 53.48 10.70 8.49
N TYR A 266 52.38 11.21 9.04
CA TYR A 266 52.33 12.42 9.84
C TYR A 266 51.89 12.12 11.28
N GLU A 267 52.54 12.70 12.28
CA GLU A 267 52.21 12.52 13.71
C GLU A 267 52.47 13.84 14.45
N PHE A 268 51.58 14.30 15.33
CA PHE A 268 51.83 15.53 16.08
C PHE A 268 51.20 15.50 17.48
N SER A 269 51.72 16.36 18.37
CA SER A 269 51.20 16.62 19.72
C SER A 269 51.26 18.13 20.00
N HIS A 270 50.10 18.77 20.15
CA HIS A 270 49.96 20.23 20.39
C HIS A 270 50.06 20.63 21.87
N GLY A 271 50.77 19.86 22.69
CA GLY A 271 51.04 20.24 24.08
C GLY A 271 52.00 21.43 24.21
N ALA A 272 52.08 22.02 25.41
CA ALA A 272 53.08 23.03 25.75
C ALA A 272 54.52 22.52 25.53
N ALA A 273 54.74 21.21 25.74
CA ALA A 273 55.82 20.46 25.15
C ALA A 273 55.21 19.50 24.13
N GLY A 274 55.63 19.61 22.87
CA GLY A 274 54.98 18.96 21.74
C GLY A 274 55.95 18.61 20.63
N TYR A 275 55.42 17.97 19.59
CA TYR A 275 56.19 17.58 18.42
C TYR A 275 55.32 17.49 17.18
N GLU A 276 55.97 17.50 16.02
CA GLU A 276 55.43 17.19 14.70
C GLU A 276 56.40 16.26 13.97
N ARG A 277 55.91 15.19 13.36
CA ARG A 277 56.62 14.32 12.44
C ARG A 277 55.98 14.48 11.07
N SER A 278 56.78 14.89 10.09
CA SER A 278 56.37 15.01 8.69
C SER A 278 56.38 13.67 7.94
N PRO A 279 55.70 13.55 6.77
CA PRO A 279 55.70 12.34 5.93
C PRO A 279 57.07 11.90 5.44
N THR A 280 58.04 12.82 5.39
CA THR A 280 59.43 12.52 5.02
C THR A 280 60.23 11.97 6.20
N GLY A 281 59.62 11.85 7.38
CA GLY A 281 60.25 11.35 8.61
C GLY A 281 60.96 12.42 9.44
N ARG A 282 60.99 13.69 9.01
CA ARG A 282 61.52 14.81 9.81
C ARG A 282 60.66 14.98 11.07
N ILE A 283 61.30 15.08 12.23
CA ILE A 283 60.64 15.35 13.51
C ILE A 283 61.08 16.74 13.97
N GLU A 284 60.12 17.59 14.28
CA GLU A 284 60.28 18.89 14.91
C GLU A 284 59.64 18.84 16.30
N GLN A 285 60.29 19.41 17.31
CA GLN A 285 59.82 19.33 18.70
C GLN A 285 59.98 20.68 19.37
N TRP A 286 59.08 20.98 20.31
CA TRP A 286 59.11 22.21 21.11
C TRP A 286 58.82 21.89 22.58
N GLY A 287 59.25 22.80 23.44
CA GLY A 287 59.07 22.71 24.89
C GLY A 287 59.79 23.85 25.60
N GLN A 288 59.75 23.79 26.93
CA GLN A 288 60.38 24.78 27.80
C GLN A 288 61.07 24.08 28.98
N GLY A 289 62.13 24.69 29.50
CA GLY A 289 62.82 24.27 30.73
C GLY A 289 63.41 25.47 31.44
N ALA A 290 63.63 25.33 32.75
CA ALA A 290 64.28 26.36 33.56
C ALA A 290 65.76 26.03 33.73
N THR A 291 66.62 27.03 33.61
CA THR A 291 68.05 26.90 33.92
C THR A 291 68.24 26.76 35.42
N ASP A 292 69.20 25.94 35.83
CA ASP A 292 69.63 25.83 37.22
C ASP A 292 70.53 27.02 37.62
N ALA A 293 71.02 27.00 38.86
CA ALA A 293 71.90 28.04 39.40
C ALA A 293 73.25 28.16 38.67
N ASN A 294 73.63 27.16 37.86
CA ASN A 294 74.86 27.14 37.07
C ASN A 294 74.62 27.52 35.60
N GLY A 295 73.37 27.82 35.22
CA GLY A 295 72.99 28.14 33.84
C GLY A 295 72.79 26.91 32.95
N GLU A 296 72.73 25.70 33.51
CA GLU A 296 72.47 24.48 32.76
C GLU A 296 70.97 24.16 32.69
N VAL A 297 70.51 23.60 31.57
CA VAL A 297 69.12 23.15 31.41
C VAL A 297 69.10 21.75 30.80
N SER A 298 68.32 20.85 31.41
CA SER A 298 68.08 19.50 30.89
C SER A 298 66.67 19.42 30.31
N ILE A 299 66.57 19.05 29.03
CA ILE A 299 65.30 18.94 28.30
C ILE A 299 65.07 17.49 27.87
N VAL A 300 63.91 16.95 28.21
CA VAL A 300 63.44 15.66 27.68
C VAL A 300 62.53 15.92 26.49
N PHE A 301 62.93 15.45 25.32
CA PHE A 301 62.14 15.59 24.10
C PHE A 301 60.81 14.82 24.21
N PRO A 302 59.67 15.44 23.85
CA PRO A 302 58.35 14.80 23.84
C PRO A 302 58.26 13.49 23.05
N LYS A 303 59.10 13.33 22.02
CA LYS A 303 59.25 12.11 21.22
C LYS A 303 60.73 11.76 21.08
N ARG A 304 61.04 10.47 21.22
CA ARG A 304 62.39 9.98 20.91
C ARG A 304 62.68 10.14 19.41
N PHE A 305 63.80 10.78 19.08
CA PHE A 305 64.32 10.76 17.72
C PHE A 305 64.79 9.34 17.36
N PRO A 306 64.26 8.70 16.30
CA PRO A 306 64.64 7.34 15.94
C PRO A 306 66.11 7.20 15.53
N ASN A 307 66.68 8.25 14.92
CA ASN A 307 68.05 8.26 14.41
C ASN A 307 68.94 9.25 15.20
N ALA A 308 68.71 10.56 15.04
CA ALA A 308 69.49 11.61 15.70
C ALA A 308 68.70 12.93 15.78
N CYS A 309 69.13 13.82 16.67
CA CYS A 309 68.72 15.23 16.70
C CYS A 309 69.72 16.05 15.87
N PHE A 310 69.25 16.79 14.86
CA PHE A 310 70.13 17.54 13.94
C PHE A 310 70.32 19.00 14.31
N ASN A 311 69.35 19.62 15.01
CA ASN A 311 69.39 21.02 15.40
C ASN A 311 68.59 21.22 16.69
N VAL A 312 69.09 22.08 17.57
CA VAL A 312 68.38 22.60 18.73
C VAL A 312 68.56 24.13 18.73
N ALA A 313 67.44 24.85 18.75
CA ALA A 313 67.43 26.29 18.94
C ALA A 313 66.77 26.62 20.30
N ALA A 314 67.44 27.41 21.12
CA ALA A 314 66.94 27.85 22.42
C ALA A 314 66.79 29.38 22.43
N ASN A 315 65.66 29.87 22.94
CA ASN A 315 65.39 31.29 23.12
C ASN A 315 65.14 31.55 24.61
N HIS A 316 65.78 32.58 25.14
CA HIS A 316 65.55 33.01 26.52
C HIS A 316 64.16 33.65 26.65
N VAL A 317 63.36 33.17 27.62
CA VAL A 317 62.05 33.72 27.96
C VAL A 317 62.03 34.03 29.45
N GLY A 318 62.15 35.30 29.79
CA GLY A 318 62.15 35.81 31.16
C GLY A 318 62.23 37.34 31.17
N LEU A 319 61.61 37.99 32.15
CA LEU A 319 61.77 39.42 32.38
C LEU A 319 63.21 39.65 32.87
N ALA A 320 64.10 40.09 31.99
CA ALA A 320 65.34 40.70 32.44
C ALA A 320 64.95 41.95 33.24
N GLY A 321 65.22 41.96 34.53
CA GLY A 321 65.21 43.21 35.30
C GLY A 321 66.26 44.13 34.67
N CYS A 322 65.80 45.16 33.95
CA CYS A 322 66.57 46.37 33.74
C CYS A 322 66.66 47.14 35.06
#